data_AF-A0A2V6ANZ0-F1
#
_entry.id   AF-A0A2V6ANZ0-F1
#
_cell.length_a   1.000
_cell.length_b   1.000
_cell.length_c   1.000
_cell.angle_alpha   90.00
_cell.angle_beta   90.00
_cell.angle_gamma   90.00
#
_symmetry.space_group_name_H-M   'P 1'
#
loop_
_entity.id
_entity.type
_entity.pdbx_description
1 polymer ?
#
loop_
_entity_poly.entity_id
_entity_poly.type
_entity_poly.pdbx_seq_one_letter_code
_entity_poly.pdbx_strand_id
1 'polypeptide(L)'
;MKNLGAEPGRYVREKKFRASPPRAVIGLEAEFNLFVDGKKRRPEKVFGDPSRLVRRRMIPRTGKSFQLPAGGAIYFDTGVIEVATPIVELERGCCHRATRLLWEQIRYLRAELDHWGKVRGHKCRLQGFSTHYNFSFPDGRRSKSRNATKLAFLLAHILPVPVILLAANRQSSAVGVRPRKNRLEVTADFTPDPALMLATCAFIAGVVKTVLDWKDFGLRQLSRRGVLRPTPFRLRKHSSRRGWRITGDSLGQNPFTGDINAPLWKLRDGRMLSLRGVAAESLKLFRRQILRISDLSTLQHIAAVFDGDARSLLDFPKRPEAYDDVGRTIDWGRRRMRRWSRSRYEKVIHRVLAHEPMRIGQKRYRVERMNGWYQIDFREVGTNRRQTFNLDELVRLSAKKKPRPVMARKQKPAETRRHRRRAS
;
A
#
# COMPACT_ATOMS: atom_id res chain seq x y z
N MET A 1 28.17 -48.10 39.09
CA MET A 1 28.43 -48.27 37.64
C MET A 1 27.11 -48.19 36.88
N LYS A 2 27.04 -47.24 35.94
CA LYS A 2 26.20 -47.14 34.72
C LYS A 2 24.71 -47.56 34.72
N ASN A 3 23.92 -46.54 34.37
CA ASN A 3 22.85 -46.47 33.36
C ASN A 3 21.62 -47.37 33.49
N LEU A 4 20.45 -46.74 33.53
CA LEU A 4 19.39 -46.87 32.51
C LEU A 4 18.34 -45.74 32.70
N GLY A 5 17.88 -45.17 31.59
CA GLY A 5 16.59 -44.46 31.52
C GLY A 5 16.63 -42.94 31.51
N ALA A 6 16.95 -42.33 30.36
CA ALA A 6 16.47 -40.99 30.06
C ALA A 6 15.73 -41.03 28.73
N GLU A 7 14.40 -40.98 28.80
CA GLU A 7 13.54 -40.80 27.63
C GLU A 7 13.89 -39.48 26.91
N PRO A 8 13.87 -39.45 25.57
CA PRO A 8 14.12 -38.23 24.83
C PRO A 8 12.90 -37.31 24.96
N GLY A 9 13.00 -36.36 25.88
CA GLY A 9 12.08 -35.23 26.00
C GLY A 9 11.90 -34.56 24.63
N ARG A 10 10.63 -34.44 24.23
CA ARG A 10 10.19 -33.67 23.06
C ARG A 10 10.84 -32.29 23.07
N TYR A 11 11.88 -32.12 22.25
CA TYR A 11 12.37 -30.81 21.85
C TYR A 11 11.22 -30.09 21.13
N VAL A 12 10.50 -29.24 21.87
CA VAL A 12 9.63 -28.22 21.29
C VAL A 12 10.58 -27.25 20.59
N ARG A 13 10.83 -27.53 19.31
CA ARG A 13 11.59 -26.69 18.41
C ARG A 13 11.04 -25.27 18.52
N GLU A 14 11.78 -24.37 19.16
CA GLU A 14 11.44 -22.96 19.21
C GLU A 14 11.14 -22.52 17.78
N LYS A 15 9.88 -22.18 17.51
CA LYS A 15 9.48 -21.68 16.20
C LYS A 15 10.24 -20.38 16.00
N LYS A 16 11.30 -20.39 15.18
CA LYS A 16 11.90 -19.17 14.63
C LYS A 16 10.79 -18.37 13.96
N PHE A 17 10.32 -17.33 14.64
CA PHE A 17 9.23 -16.49 14.15
C PHE A 17 9.71 -15.74 12.90
N ARG A 18 8.99 -15.90 11.78
CA ARG A 18 9.28 -15.11 10.58
C ARG A 18 8.83 -13.67 10.80
N ALA A 19 9.79 -12.74 10.82
CA ALA A 19 9.53 -11.31 10.90
C ALA A 19 8.96 -10.70 9.60
N SER A 20 8.88 -11.49 8.53
CA SER A 20 8.34 -11.09 7.23
C SER A 20 7.24 -12.05 6.76
N PRO A 21 6.22 -11.54 6.04
CA PRO A 21 5.14 -12.37 5.55
C PRO A 21 5.66 -13.43 4.57
N PRO A 22 5.16 -14.67 4.63
CA PRO A 22 5.56 -15.75 3.72
C PRO A 22 4.91 -15.60 2.33
N ARG A 23 4.14 -14.54 2.10
CA ARG A 23 3.46 -14.21 0.85
C ARG A 23 3.83 -12.78 0.42
N ALA A 24 3.64 -12.49 -0.86
CA ALA A 24 3.82 -11.13 -1.36
C ALA A 24 2.76 -10.19 -0.76
N VAL A 25 3.17 -8.99 -0.38
CA VAL A 25 2.30 -7.94 0.16
C VAL A 25 2.63 -6.59 -0.45
N ILE A 26 1.64 -5.70 -0.44
CA ILE A 26 1.75 -4.32 -0.88
C ILE A 26 1.38 -3.37 0.27
N GLY A 27 1.99 -2.19 0.29
CA GLY A 27 1.61 -1.06 1.11
C GLY A 27 1.84 0.25 0.38
N LEU A 28 1.13 1.30 0.76
CA LEU A 28 1.33 2.65 0.25
C LEU A 28 1.73 3.58 1.38
N GLU A 29 2.53 4.59 1.06
CA GLU A 29 2.92 5.65 1.99
C GLU A 29 2.73 6.99 1.27
N ALA A 30 2.33 8.03 2.00
CA ALA A 30 2.24 9.38 1.50
C ALA A 30 2.87 10.35 2.49
N GLU A 31 3.68 11.26 1.96
CA GLU A 31 4.38 12.29 2.72
C GLU A 31 3.73 13.66 2.45
N PHE A 32 3.64 14.49 3.49
CA PHE A 32 3.04 15.82 3.44
C PHE A 32 3.93 16.87 4.10
N ASN A 33 4.10 17.99 3.42
CA ASN A 33 4.58 19.20 4.06
C ASN A 33 3.45 19.78 4.93
N LEU A 34 3.76 20.12 6.18
CA LEU A 34 2.83 20.81 7.07
C LEU A 34 2.96 22.31 6.90
N PHE A 35 1.83 23.00 6.78
CA PHE A 35 1.76 24.45 6.88
C PHE A 35 0.83 24.84 8.03
N VAL A 36 1.28 25.81 8.83
CA VAL A 36 0.53 26.43 9.92
C VAL A 36 0.55 27.93 9.68
N ASP A 37 -0.62 28.54 9.56
CA ASP A 37 -0.82 29.97 9.26
C ASP A 37 -0.03 30.43 8.03
N GLY A 38 -0.12 29.63 6.95
CA GLY A 38 0.54 29.90 5.68
C GLY A 38 2.05 29.62 5.64
N LYS A 39 2.69 29.32 6.78
CA LYS A 39 4.14 29.05 6.86
C LYS A 39 4.42 27.56 6.92
N LYS A 40 5.39 27.08 6.13
CA LYS A 40 5.87 25.69 6.21
C LYS A 40 6.49 25.45 7.58
N ARG A 41 6.10 24.38 8.26
CA ARG A 41 6.60 24.00 9.59
C ARG A 41 7.01 22.53 9.61
N ARG A 42 8.00 22.23 10.44
CA ARG A 42 8.40 20.84 10.74
C ARG A 42 7.41 20.27 11.78
N PRO A 43 6.71 19.15 11.51
CA PRO A 43 5.71 18.61 12.42
C PRO A 43 6.28 18.22 13.79
N GLU A 44 7.51 17.73 13.86
CA GLU A 44 8.20 17.44 15.12
C GLU A 44 8.47 18.68 15.98
N LYS A 45 8.50 19.89 15.38
CA LYS A 45 8.63 21.14 16.13
C LYS A 45 7.28 21.70 16.57
N VAL A 46 6.20 21.40 15.85
CA VAL A 46 4.85 21.86 16.19
C VAL A 46 4.20 20.94 17.22
N PHE A 47 4.30 19.62 17.01
CA PHE A 47 3.59 18.63 17.82
C PHE A 47 4.52 17.81 18.70
N GLY A 48 5.84 17.78 18.44
CA GLY A 48 6.77 16.85 19.09
C GLY A 48 6.72 15.47 18.43
N ASP A 49 5.66 14.70 18.69
CA ASP A 49 5.43 13.38 18.11
C ASP A 49 3.95 13.17 17.73
N PRO A 50 3.62 12.17 16.90
CA PRO A 50 2.25 11.98 16.41
C PRO A 50 1.18 11.80 17.50
N SER A 51 1.54 11.29 18.68
CA SER A 51 0.57 11.05 19.78
C SER A 51 0.01 12.34 20.38
N ARG A 52 0.68 13.47 20.17
CA ARG A 52 0.20 14.79 20.61
C ARG A 52 -0.70 15.49 19.59
N LEU A 53 -0.77 14.97 18.36
CA LEU A 53 -1.69 15.44 17.32
C LEU A 53 -2.99 14.63 17.32
N VAL A 54 -2.89 13.30 17.45
CA VAL A 54 -4.04 12.40 17.36
C VAL A 54 -4.71 12.26 18.72
N ARG A 55 -6.01 12.60 18.82
CA ARG A 55 -6.74 12.54 20.09
C ARG A 55 -6.98 11.14 20.62
N ARG A 56 -7.23 10.18 19.73
CA ARG A 56 -7.48 8.79 20.13
C ARG A 56 -6.18 8.12 20.51
N ARG A 57 -6.23 7.29 21.55
CA ARG A 57 -5.10 6.46 21.96
C ARG A 57 -4.61 5.63 20.77
N MET A 58 -3.31 5.72 20.49
CA MET A 58 -2.65 4.94 19.46
C MET A 58 -1.86 3.78 20.05
N ILE A 59 -1.61 2.76 19.23
CA ILE A 59 -0.71 1.66 19.59
C ILE A 59 0.70 2.07 19.17
N PRO A 60 1.70 2.08 20.07
CA PRO A 60 3.07 2.38 19.69
C PRO A 60 3.58 1.33 18.70
N ARG A 61 4.45 1.76 17.78
CA ARG A 61 5.19 0.85 16.89
C ARG A 61 6.67 0.89 17.26
N THR A 62 7.47 -0.04 16.73
CA THR A 62 8.94 0.05 16.85
C THR A 62 9.45 1.36 16.24
N GLY A 63 10.28 2.10 16.98
CA GLY A 63 10.78 3.43 16.58
C GLY A 63 9.85 4.57 17.01
N LYS A 64 9.85 5.67 16.24
CA LYS A 64 9.06 6.89 16.52
C LYS A 64 7.69 6.92 15.79
N SER A 65 7.18 5.76 15.39
CA SER A 65 5.92 5.65 14.65
C SER A 65 4.80 5.08 15.52
N PHE A 66 3.57 5.43 15.16
CA PHE A 66 2.36 5.00 15.87
C PHE A 66 1.36 4.38 14.89
N GLN A 67 0.59 3.40 15.38
CA GLN A 67 -0.52 2.84 14.64
C GLN A 67 -1.74 3.77 14.78
N LEU A 68 -2.20 4.31 13.66
CA LEU A 68 -3.39 5.14 13.57
C LEU A 68 -4.67 4.33 13.82
N PRO A 69 -5.70 4.93 14.44
CA PRO A 69 -7.02 4.32 14.59
C PRO A 69 -7.70 3.96 13.26
N ALA A 70 -7.35 4.66 12.17
CA ALA A 70 -7.85 4.36 10.83
C ALA A 70 -7.18 3.13 10.17
N GLY A 71 -6.20 2.50 10.81
CA GLY A 71 -5.72 1.18 10.41
C GLY A 71 -4.24 1.10 10.03
N GLY A 72 -3.59 2.19 9.63
CA GLY A 72 -2.18 2.18 9.22
C GLY A 72 -1.26 2.88 10.23
N ALA A 73 -0.16 3.47 9.79
CA ALA A 73 0.80 4.14 10.65
C ALA A 73 0.94 5.63 10.35
N ILE A 74 1.41 6.39 11.35
CA ILE A 74 1.83 7.79 11.23
C ILE A 74 3.21 7.98 11.87
N TYR A 75 4.03 8.83 11.26
CA TYR A 75 5.27 9.32 11.86
C TYR A 75 5.69 10.65 11.25
N PHE A 76 6.60 11.34 11.94
CA PHE A 76 7.26 12.54 11.44
C PHE A 76 8.67 12.15 11.01
N ASP A 77 8.96 12.26 9.71
CA ASP A 77 10.29 11.98 9.16
C ASP A 77 10.82 13.25 8.47
N THR A 78 12.00 13.71 8.85
CA THR A 78 12.75 14.75 8.14
C THR A 78 11.91 16.01 7.78
N GLY A 79 11.02 16.45 8.68
CA GLY A 79 10.19 17.63 8.48
C GLY A 79 8.89 17.44 7.68
N VAL A 80 8.51 16.20 7.34
CA VAL A 80 7.21 15.86 6.75
C VAL A 80 6.36 15.00 7.69
N ILE A 81 5.04 15.06 7.53
CA ILE A 81 4.13 14.07 8.11
C ILE A 81 3.99 12.93 7.11
N GLU A 82 4.25 11.71 7.56
CA GLU A 82 4.07 10.53 6.73
C GLU A 82 2.94 9.66 7.29
N VAL A 83 2.07 9.21 6.40
CA VAL A 83 1.06 8.18 6.70
C VAL A 83 1.27 6.99 5.79
N ALA A 84 1.14 5.80 6.37
CA ALA A 84 1.41 4.55 5.68
C ALA A 84 0.26 3.57 5.90
N THR A 85 -0.12 2.80 4.87
CA THR A 85 -1.16 1.78 4.98
C THR A 85 -0.66 0.60 5.80
N PRO A 86 -1.55 -0.20 6.42
CA PRO A 86 -1.15 -1.54 6.79
C PRO A 86 -0.78 -2.35 5.53
N ILE A 87 -0.03 -3.43 5.70
CA ILE A 87 0.26 -4.33 4.59
C ILE A 87 -1.00 -5.06 4.14
N VAL A 88 -1.18 -5.16 2.84
CA VAL A 88 -2.28 -5.87 2.18
C VAL A 88 -1.68 -7.02 1.37
N GLU A 89 -2.32 -8.19 1.40
CA GLU A 89 -1.90 -9.31 0.57
C GLU A 89 -1.91 -8.93 -0.91
N LEU A 90 -0.86 -9.28 -1.67
CA LEU A 90 -0.78 -9.01 -3.10
C LEU A 90 -1.64 -10.00 -3.89
N GLU A 91 -2.96 -9.82 -3.79
CA GLU A 91 -4.01 -10.62 -4.43
C GLU A 91 -5.01 -9.73 -5.19
N ARG A 92 -6.01 -10.32 -5.86
CA ARG A 92 -7.02 -9.54 -6.59
C ARG A 92 -7.70 -8.50 -5.68
N GLY A 93 -7.80 -7.27 -6.16
CA GLY A 93 -8.37 -6.14 -5.42
C GLY A 93 -7.45 -5.54 -4.36
N CYS A 94 -6.17 -5.93 -4.29
CA CYS A 94 -5.21 -5.36 -3.33
C CYS A 94 -4.97 -3.86 -3.57
N CYS A 95 -4.94 -3.42 -4.83
CA CYS A 95 -4.67 -2.02 -5.19
C CYS A 95 -5.82 -1.10 -4.74
N HIS A 96 -7.07 -1.56 -4.87
CA HIS A 96 -8.25 -0.88 -4.32
C HIS A 96 -8.16 -0.75 -2.81
N ARG A 97 -7.85 -1.86 -2.11
CA ARG A 97 -7.73 -1.87 -0.65
C ARG A 97 -6.63 -0.93 -0.18
N ALA A 98 -5.44 -1.01 -0.78
CA ALA A 98 -4.31 -0.17 -0.42
C ALA A 98 -4.61 1.32 -0.67
N THR A 99 -5.15 1.67 -1.84
CA THR A 99 -5.51 3.06 -2.18
C THR A 99 -6.59 3.60 -1.24
N ARG A 100 -7.66 2.83 -1.01
CA ARG A 100 -8.71 3.20 -0.04
C ARG A 100 -8.13 3.42 1.35
N LEU A 101 -7.31 2.50 1.83
CA LEU A 101 -6.70 2.59 3.16
C LEU A 101 -5.84 3.84 3.28
N LEU A 102 -5.05 4.20 2.26
CA LEU A 102 -4.24 5.41 2.30
C LEU A 102 -5.11 6.66 2.40
N TRP A 103 -6.16 6.77 1.58
CA TRP A 103 -7.05 7.92 1.63
C TRP A 103 -7.92 7.98 2.89
N GLU A 104 -8.29 6.84 3.48
CA GLU A 104 -8.94 6.80 4.80
C GLU A 104 -8.01 7.34 5.90
N GLN A 105 -6.72 7.04 5.82
CA GLN A 105 -5.69 7.53 6.74
C GLN A 105 -5.45 9.03 6.56
N ILE A 106 -5.37 9.51 5.32
CA ILE A 106 -5.26 10.94 4.99
C ILE A 106 -6.47 11.71 5.53
N ARG A 107 -7.68 11.18 5.30
CA ARG A 107 -8.93 11.78 5.83
C ARG A 107 -8.92 11.86 7.34
N TYR A 108 -8.47 10.79 8.01
CA TYR A 108 -8.37 10.76 9.47
C TYR A 108 -7.37 11.81 9.98
N LEU A 109 -6.18 11.87 9.38
CA LEU A 109 -5.16 12.87 9.71
C LEU A 109 -5.69 14.30 9.51
N ARG A 110 -6.37 14.56 8.39
CA ARG A 110 -6.99 15.86 8.12
C ARG A 110 -7.92 16.28 9.26
N ALA A 111 -8.81 15.38 9.68
CA ALA A 111 -9.77 15.67 10.75
C ALA A 111 -9.08 15.95 12.10
N GLU A 112 -7.98 15.25 12.43
CA GLU A 112 -7.19 15.54 13.64
C GLU A 112 -6.48 16.90 13.54
N LEU A 113 -5.94 17.26 12.36
CA LEU A 113 -5.32 18.57 12.12
C LEU A 113 -6.33 19.72 12.17
N ASP A 114 -7.52 19.55 11.59
CA ASP A 114 -8.61 20.53 11.67
C ASP A 114 -9.03 20.78 13.11
N HIS A 115 -9.17 19.70 13.88
CA HIS A 115 -9.52 19.81 15.29
C HIS A 115 -8.41 20.51 16.07
N TRP A 116 -7.15 20.11 15.90
CA TRP A 116 -6.02 20.73 16.56
C TRP A 116 -5.93 22.23 16.23
N GLY A 117 -6.06 22.59 14.96
CA GLY A 117 -6.05 23.97 14.49
C GLY A 117 -7.18 24.79 15.12
N LYS A 118 -8.40 24.25 15.15
CA LYS A 118 -9.56 24.90 15.77
C LYS A 118 -9.34 25.17 17.26
N VAL A 119 -8.83 24.19 18.01
CA VAL A 119 -8.60 24.32 19.46
C VAL A 119 -7.49 25.32 19.79
N ARG A 120 -6.49 25.44 18.91
CA ARG A 120 -5.32 26.30 19.12
C ARG A 120 -5.39 27.64 18.39
N GLY A 121 -6.47 27.92 17.65
CA GLY A 121 -6.61 29.16 16.88
C GLY A 121 -5.69 29.26 15.65
N HIS A 122 -5.28 28.13 15.07
CA HIS A 122 -4.36 28.07 13.93
C HIS A 122 -5.00 27.47 12.67
N LYS A 123 -4.62 27.96 11.49
CA LYS A 123 -5.00 27.39 10.21
C LYS A 123 -3.94 26.39 9.74
N CYS A 124 -4.31 25.11 9.71
CA CYS A 124 -3.41 24.04 9.24
C CYS A 124 -3.79 23.58 7.83
N ARG A 125 -2.78 23.29 7.00
CA ARG A 125 -2.96 22.59 5.71
C ARG A 125 -1.86 21.57 5.46
N LEU A 126 -2.21 20.53 4.70
CA LEU A 126 -1.27 19.52 4.24
C LEU A 126 -0.99 19.75 2.76
N GLN A 127 0.28 19.91 2.41
CA GLN A 127 0.68 19.93 1.00
C GLN A 127 1.28 18.58 0.62
N GLY A 128 0.75 17.95 -0.42
CA GLY A 128 1.25 16.69 -0.97
C GLY A 128 2.71 16.80 -1.37
N PHE A 129 3.54 15.87 -0.89
CA PHE A 129 4.96 15.81 -1.22
C PHE A 129 5.29 14.60 -2.10
N SER A 130 5.09 13.39 -1.59
CA SER A 130 5.43 12.17 -2.31
C SER A 130 4.41 11.05 -2.05
N THR A 131 4.44 10.01 -2.89
CA THR A 131 3.79 8.72 -2.64
C THR A 131 4.74 7.58 -2.95
N HIS A 132 4.80 6.62 -2.03
CA HIS A 132 5.65 5.44 -2.14
C HIS A 132 4.79 4.18 -2.26
N TYR A 133 5.05 3.41 -3.32
CA TYR A 133 4.41 2.13 -3.58
C TYR A 133 5.38 1.02 -3.16
N ASN A 134 5.08 0.40 -2.03
CA ASN A 134 5.94 -0.58 -1.39
C ASN A 134 5.46 -2.00 -1.65
N PHE A 135 6.37 -2.86 -2.07
CA PHE A 135 6.11 -4.28 -2.29
C PHE A 135 7.12 -5.12 -1.53
N SER A 136 6.64 -6.07 -0.73
CA SER A 136 7.50 -7.05 -0.07
C SER A 136 7.21 -8.42 -0.64
N PHE A 137 8.27 -9.19 -0.87
CA PHE A 137 8.17 -10.54 -1.41
C PHE A 137 8.79 -11.52 -0.42
N PRO A 138 8.31 -12.77 -0.36
CA PRO A 138 8.96 -13.81 0.43
C PRO A 138 10.42 -13.88 0.02
N ASP A 139 11.34 -14.00 0.98
CA ASP A 139 12.79 -13.92 0.74
C ASP A 139 13.20 -14.77 -0.46
N GLY A 140 13.42 -14.06 -1.56
CA GLY A 140 13.49 -14.63 -2.91
C GLY A 140 14.89 -14.56 -3.47
N ARG A 141 15.93 -14.83 -2.66
CA ARG A 141 17.24 -15.19 -3.24
C ARG A 141 17.08 -16.55 -3.92
N ARG A 142 16.46 -16.54 -5.10
CA ARG A 142 16.38 -17.72 -5.97
C ARG A 142 17.70 -17.93 -6.71
N SER A 143 18.53 -16.88 -6.89
CA SER A 143 19.87 -16.96 -7.51
C SER A 143 20.62 -15.60 -7.48
N LYS A 144 21.90 -15.56 -7.89
CA LYS A 144 22.67 -14.31 -8.17
C LYS A 144 21.99 -13.41 -9.22
N SER A 145 21.16 -13.98 -10.10
CA SER A 145 20.44 -13.24 -11.16
C SER A 145 19.04 -12.78 -10.77
N ARG A 146 18.55 -13.19 -9.58
CA ARG A 146 17.23 -12.86 -9.05
C ARG A 146 17.32 -12.30 -7.64
N ASN A 147 17.60 -11.01 -7.54
CA ASN A 147 17.64 -10.28 -6.27
C ASN A 147 16.95 -8.91 -6.38
N ALA A 148 16.62 -8.31 -5.23
CA ALA A 148 15.87 -7.06 -5.16
C ALA A 148 16.58 -5.89 -5.89
N THR A 149 17.91 -5.82 -5.85
CA THR A 149 18.69 -4.78 -6.55
C THR A 149 18.55 -4.90 -8.06
N LYS A 150 18.70 -6.11 -8.62
CA LYS A 150 18.51 -6.35 -10.06
C LYS A 150 17.05 -6.15 -10.49
N LEU A 151 16.11 -6.58 -9.66
CA LEU A 151 14.68 -6.33 -9.88
C LEU A 151 14.39 -4.82 -9.96
N ALA A 152 14.84 -4.06 -8.97
CA ALA A 152 14.65 -2.62 -8.92
C ALA A 152 15.32 -1.91 -10.12
N PHE A 153 16.52 -2.35 -10.51
CA PHE A 153 17.20 -1.79 -11.68
C PHE A 153 16.44 -2.05 -12.98
N LEU A 154 15.97 -3.29 -13.19
CA LEU A 154 15.16 -3.65 -14.35
C LEU A 154 13.84 -2.87 -14.37
N LEU A 155 13.15 -2.76 -13.23
CA LEU A 155 11.90 -2.01 -13.12
C LEU A 155 12.10 -0.51 -13.33
N ALA A 156 13.25 0.05 -12.96
CA ALA A 156 13.60 1.44 -13.28
C ALA A 156 13.67 1.70 -14.79
N HIS A 157 13.83 0.67 -15.63
CA HIS A 157 13.76 0.79 -17.08
C HIS A 157 12.34 0.61 -17.65
N ILE A 158 11.38 0.12 -16.87
CA ILE A 158 10.03 -0.25 -17.34
C ILE A 158 8.98 0.73 -16.82
N LEU A 159 9.01 1.01 -15.52
CA LEU A 159 7.95 1.74 -14.82
C LEU A 159 7.87 3.25 -15.12
N PRO A 160 8.98 4.01 -15.30
CA PRO A 160 8.90 5.46 -15.19
C PRO A 160 7.92 6.13 -16.16
N VAL A 161 7.94 5.81 -17.45
CA VAL A 161 7.08 6.49 -18.43
C VAL A 161 5.58 6.33 -18.10
N PRO A 162 5.05 5.10 -17.90
CA PRO A 162 3.68 4.92 -17.43
C PRO A 162 3.37 5.61 -16.09
N VAL A 163 4.29 5.54 -15.11
CA VAL A 163 4.07 6.15 -13.79
C VAL A 163 4.09 7.68 -13.85
N ILE A 164 4.89 8.28 -14.72
CA ILE A 164 4.89 9.74 -14.96
C ILE A 164 3.49 10.18 -15.40
N LEU A 165 2.88 9.52 -16.37
CA LEU A 165 1.54 9.86 -16.84
C LEU A 165 0.44 9.64 -15.78
N LEU A 166 0.58 8.62 -14.93
CA LEU A 166 -0.46 8.28 -13.95
C LEU A 166 -0.33 9.02 -12.62
N ALA A 167 0.86 9.49 -12.24
CA ALA A 167 1.13 9.99 -10.88
C ALA A 167 1.85 11.34 -10.80
N ALA A 168 2.60 11.73 -11.84
CA ALA A 168 3.39 12.96 -11.84
C ALA A 168 2.59 14.17 -12.33
N ASN A 169 3.12 15.35 -12.07
CA ASN A 169 2.59 16.64 -12.49
C ASN A 169 3.73 17.52 -13.08
N ARG A 170 3.40 18.73 -13.53
CA ARG A 170 4.36 19.64 -14.18
C ARG A 170 5.54 20.08 -13.30
N GLN A 171 5.43 19.97 -11.99
CA GLN A 171 6.49 20.30 -11.02
C GLN A 171 7.23 19.06 -10.48
N SER A 172 6.90 17.87 -10.97
CA SER A 172 7.56 16.65 -10.51
C SER A 172 9.03 16.64 -10.86
N SER A 173 9.84 16.20 -9.90
CA SER A 173 11.31 16.17 -10.05
C SER A 173 11.82 14.84 -10.58
N ALA A 174 11.16 13.73 -10.21
CA ALA A 174 11.60 12.40 -10.58
C ALA A 174 10.52 11.33 -10.35
N VAL A 175 10.67 10.21 -11.06
CA VAL A 175 10.08 8.91 -10.68
C VAL A 175 11.20 7.93 -10.41
N GLY A 176 11.12 7.24 -9.26
CA GLY A 176 12.20 6.43 -8.71
C GLY A 176 11.82 4.98 -8.43
N VAL A 177 12.81 4.10 -8.45
CA VAL A 177 12.67 2.68 -8.08
C VAL A 177 13.86 2.27 -7.21
N ARG A 178 13.57 1.71 -6.03
CA ARG A 178 14.54 1.53 -4.96
C ARG A 178 14.48 0.12 -4.38
N PRO A 179 15.63 -0.58 -4.26
CA PRO A 179 15.70 -1.84 -3.54
C PRO A 179 15.83 -1.63 -2.03
N ARG A 180 15.17 -2.49 -1.25
CA ARG A 180 15.11 -2.43 0.22
C ARG A 180 15.23 -3.83 0.83
N LYS A 181 16.43 -4.40 0.90
CA LYS A 181 16.64 -5.81 1.33
C LYS A 181 15.72 -6.78 0.57
N ASN A 182 14.56 -7.13 1.12
CA ASN A 182 13.53 -8.01 0.53
C ASN A 182 12.27 -7.27 0.01
N ARG A 183 12.34 -5.93 -0.05
CA ARG A 183 11.27 -5.06 -0.54
C ARG A 183 11.73 -4.24 -1.74
N LEU A 184 10.75 -3.79 -2.50
CA LEU A 184 10.85 -2.84 -3.59
C LEU A 184 10.01 -1.63 -3.23
N GLU A 185 10.51 -0.44 -3.52
CA GLU A 185 9.80 0.81 -3.33
C GLU A 185 9.84 1.59 -4.64
N VAL A 186 8.67 1.99 -5.15
CA VAL A 186 8.54 2.90 -6.30
C VAL A 186 8.06 4.23 -5.77
N THR A 187 8.73 5.32 -6.14
CA THR A 187 8.48 6.66 -5.59
C THR A 187 8.07 7.61 -6.71
N ALA A 188 7.01 8.36 -6.48
CA ALA A 188 6.57 9.47 -7.33
C ALA A 188 6.12 10.64 -6.44
N ASP A 189 5.80 11.78 -7.05
CA ASP A 189 5.07 12.85 -6.36
C ASP A 189 3.75 12.31 -5.80
N PHE A 190 3.22 12.99 -4.78
CA PHE A 190 1.87 12.69 -4.30
C PHE A 190 0.86 12.79 -5.44
N THR A 191 -0.18 11.95 -5.48
CA THR A 191 -1.23 12.03 -6.50
C THR A 191 -2.55 12.41 -5.83
N PRO A 192 -3.02 13.68 -5.90
CA PRO A 192 -4.24 14.14 -5.22
C PRO A 192 -5.53 13.72 -5.94
N ASP A 193 -5.49 12.57 -6.61
CA ASP A 193 -6.62 11.95 -7.30
C ASP A 193 -6.62 10.46 -6.94
N PRO A 194 -7.62 9.97 -6.18
CA PRO A 194 -7.68 8.57 -5.81
C PRO A 194 -7.80 7.58 -6.98
N ALA A 195 -8.42 7.96 -8.09
CA ALA A 195 -8.57 7.10 -9.27
C ALA A 195 -7.25 6.95 -10.03
N LEU A 196 -6.49 8.04 -10.19
CA LEU A 196 -5.14 8.03 -10.74
C LEU A 196 -4.15 7.32 -9.81
N MET A 197 -4.26 7.49 -8.51
CA MET A 197 -3.45 6.76 -7.54
C MET A 197 -3.73 5.25 -7.60
N LEU A 198 -5.00 4.85 -7.74
CA LEU A 198 -5.39 3.45 -7.95
C LEU A 198 -4.85 2.92 -9.27
N ALA A 199 -4.96 3.68 -10.35
CA ALA A 199 -4.43 3.32 -11.66
C ALA A 199 -2.91 3.10 -11.61
N THR A 200 -2.18 4.02 -10.95
CA THR A 200 -0.73 3.91 -10.71
C THR A 200 -0.40 2.65 -9.91
N CYS A 201 -1.10 2.42 -8.80
CA CYS A 201 -0.92 1.26 -7.94
C CYS A 201 -1.13 -0.05 -8.72
N ALA A 202 -2.21 -0.14 -9.51
CA ALA A 202 -2.55 -1.30 -10.32
C ALA A 202 -1.56 -1.56 -11.45
N PHE A 203 -1.10 -0.50 -12.13
CA PHE A 203 -0.06 -0.62 -13.15
C PHE A 203 1.23 -1.17 -12.54
N ILE A 204 1.76 -0.53 -11.49
CA ILE A 204 3.00 -0.96 -10.83
C ILE A 204 2.86 -2.40 -10.32
N ALA A 205 1.78 -2.74 -9.62
CA ALA A 205 1.56 -4.08 -9.11
C ALA A 205 1.50 -5.13 -10.23
N GLY A 206 0.84 -4.81 -11.35
CA GLY A 206 0.78 -5.65 -12.53
C GLY A 206 2.16 -5.91 -13.14
N VAL A 207 2.93 -4.85 -13.39
CA VAL A 207 4.30 -4.95 -13.92
C VAL A 207 5.19 -5.75 -12.98
N VAL A 208 5.21 -5.39 -11.69
CA VAL A 208 6.07 -6.04 -10.70
C VAL A 208 5.76 -7.53 -10.64
N LYS A 209 4.48 -7.92 -10.59
CA LYS A 209 4.11 -9.33 -10.54
C LYS A 209 4.47 -10.06 -11.83
N THR A 210 4.31 -9.44 -13.01
CA THR A 210 4.77 -10.03 -14.28
C THR A 210 6.29 -10.22 -14.31
N VAL A 211 7.07 -9.22 -13.90
CA VAL A 211 8.54 -9.27 -13.93
C VAL A 211 9.07 -10.29 -12.93
N LEU A 212 8.41 -10.47 -11.79
CA LEU A 212 8.76 -11.52 -10.83
C LEU A 212 8.67 -12.93 -11.43
N ASP A 213 7.84 -13.15 -12.44
CA ASP A 213 7.72 -14.43 -13.13
C ASP A 213 8.76 -14.61 -14.25
N TRP A 214 9.53 -13.59 -14.60
CA TRP A 214 10.59 -13.69 -15.62
C TRP A 214 11.75 -14.54 -15.11
N LYS A 215 12.44 -15.26 -16.01
CA LYS A 215 13.54 -16.20 -15.68
C LYS A 215 14.62 -15.56 -14.81
N ASP A 216 15.06 -14.35 -15.17
CA ASP A 216 16.07 -13.55 -14.47
C ASP A 216 15.72 -12.05 -14.56
N PHE A 217 16.43 -11.20 -13.81
CA PHE A 217 16.22 -9.75 -13.80
C PHE A 217 17.29 -8.97 -14.57
N GLY A 218 17.87 -9.56 -15.63
CA GLY A 218 18.83 -8.89 -16.50
C GLY A 218 18.16 -8.02 -17.58
N LEU A 219 18.86 -6.97 -18.04
CA LEU A 219 18.32 -6.05 -19.06
C LEU A 219 18.06 -6.71 -20.42
N ARG A 220 18.68 -7.86 -20.72
CA ARG A 220 18.38 -8.64 -21.93
C ARG A 220 16.91 -9.07 -21.99
N GLN A 221 16.23 -9.15 -20.85
CA GLN A 221 14.79 -9.43 -20.80
C GLN A 221 13.96 -8.33 -21.45
N LEU A 222 14.43 -7.08 -21.48
CA LEU A 222 13.72 -5.97 -22.14
C LEU A 222 13.56 -6.25 -23.63
N SER A 223 14.66 -6.55 -24.33
CA SER A 223 14.63 -6.87 -25.77
C SER A 223 13.84 -8.15 -26.06
N ARG A 224 14.04 -9.22 -25.26
CA ARG A 224 13.33 -10.50 -25.43
C ARG A 224 11.81 -10.39 -25.27
N ARG A 225 11.33 -9.37 -24.57
CA ARG A 225 9.91 -9.14 -24.28
C ARG A 225 9.34 -7.95 -25.06
N GLY A 226 10.12 -7.36 -25.96
CA GLY A 226 9.69 -6.20 -26.74
C GLY A 226 9.41 -4.94 -25.90
N VAL A 227 10.08 -4.77 -24.75
CA VAL A 227 9.91 -3.54 -23.95
C VAL A 227 10.55 -2.37 -24.66
N LEU A 228 9.71 -1.45 -25.15
CA LEU A 228 10.13 -0.23 -25.80
C LEU A 228 10.68 0.78 -24.79
N ARG A 229 11.71 1.53 -25.21
CA ARG A 229 12.32 2.59 -24.40
C ARG A 229 12.68 3.77 -25.28
N PRO A 230 12.43 5.01 -24.81
CA PRO A 230 13.01 6.20 -25.40
C PRO A 230 14.53 6.10 -25.51
N THR A 231 15.10 6.80 -26.47
CA THR A 231 16.55 6.98 -26.65
C THR A 231 16.84 8.48 -26.81
N PRO A 232 17.75 9.07 -26.02
CA PRO A 232 18.52 8.44 -24.94
C PRO A 232 17.66 8.02 -23.73
N PHE A 233 18.16 7.05 -22.96
CA PHE A 233 17.56 6.63 -21.68
C PHE A 233 18.64 6.62 -20.60
N ARG A 234 18.60 7.59 -19.68
CA ARG A 234 19.61 7.76 -18.64
C ARG A 234 19.00 7.62 -17.26
N LEU A 235 19.30 6.52 -16.58
CA LEU A 235 18.99 6.38 -15.16
C LEU A 235 19.98 7.19 -14.33
N ARG A 236 19.46 8.05 -13.46
CA ARG A 236 20.26 8.73 -12.43
C ARG A 236 20.25 7.90 -11.16
N LYS A 237 21.42 7.72 -10.53
CA LYS A 237 21.47 7.17 -9.17
C LYS A 237 20.77 8.15 -8.23
N HIS A 238 20.09 7.63 -7.23
CA HIS A 238 19.51 8.46 -6.19
C HIS A 238 20.66 9.10 -5.37
N SER A 239 20.61 10.42 -5.14
CA SER A 239 21.72 11.18 -4.55
C SER A 239 22.04 10.80 -3.10
N SER A 240 21.01 10.61 -2.26
CA SER A 240 21.18 10.30 -0.83
C SER A 240 20.81 8.86 -0.44
N ARG A 241 20.41 8.02 -1.39
CA ARG A 241 19.78 6.73 -1.08
C ARG A 241 20.15 5.67 -2.13
N ARG A 242 19.89 4.39 -1.83
CA ARG A 242 19.99 3.31 -2.83
C ARG A 242 18.82 3.37 -3.82
N GLY A 243 19.10 3.16 -5.11
CA GLY A 243 18.11 3.07 -6.18
C GLY A 243 18.41 3.97 -7.38
N TRP A 244 17.45 4.04 -8.29
CA TRP A 244 17.55 4.76 -9.57
C TRP A 244 16.31 5.60 -9.81
N ARG A 245 16.46 6.66 -10.60
CA ARG A 245 15.38 7.57 -10.97
C ARG A 245 15.51 8.07 -12.40
N ILE A 246 14.35 8.42 -12.96
CA ILE A 246 14.21 9.21 -14.19
C ILE A 246 13.90 10.65 -13.79
N THR A 247 14.67 11.57 -14.33
CA THR A 247 14.59 13.03 -14.11
C THR A 247 14.26 13.74 -15.43
N GLY A 248 14.12 15.07 -15.40
CA GLY A 248 13.78 15.88 -16.59
C GLY A 248 14.72 15.70 -17.78
N ASP A 249 15.97 15.32 -17.55
CA ASP A 249 17.00 15.13 -18.58
C ASP A 249 17.21 13.67 -19.00
N SER A 250 16.42 12.74 -18.46
CA SER A 250 16.65 11.30 -18.61
C SER A 250 16.22 10.72 -19.96
N LEU A 251 15.28 11.35 -20.66
CA LEU A 251 14.60 10.78 -21.84
C LEU A 251 14.82 11.58 -23.13
N GLY A 252 15.83 12.45 -23.17
CA GLY A 252 16.12 13.35 -24.30
C GLY A 252 15.24 14.60 -24.34
N GLN A 253 13.97 14.47 -23.95
CA GLN A 253 13.02 15.56 -23.73
C GLN A 253 12.47 15.47 -22.30
N ASN A 254 12.13 16.61 -21.70
CA ASN A 254 11.62 16.64 -20.33
C ASN A 254 10.20 16.04 -20.25
N PRO A 255 10.02 14.86 -19.62
CA PRO A 255 8.71 14.20 -19.59
C PRO A 255 7.71 14.86 -18.63
N PHE A 256 8.15 15.81 -17.80
CA PHE A 256 7.28 16.54 -16.88
C PHE A 256 6.78 17.84 -17.50
N THR A 257 7.59 18.54 -18.29
CA THR A 257 7.23 19.85 -18.86
C THR A 257 6.95 19.83 -20.37
N GLY A 258 7.39 18.79 -21.09
CA GLY A 258 7.13 18.64 -22.52
C GLY A 258 5.66 18.31 -22.84
N ASP A 259 5.28 18.48 -24.10
CA ASP A 259 3.97 18.03 -24.59
C ASP A 259 3.94 16.49 -24.63
N ILE A 260 3.09 15.91 -23.79
CA ILE A 260 2.98 14.46 -23.62
C ILE A 260 2.22 13.77 -24.77
N ASN A 261 1.56 14.55 -25.64
CA ASN A 261 0.80 14.08 -26.80
C ASN A 261 1.61 14.22 -28.11
N ALA A 262 2.54 15.16 -28.17
CA ALA A 262 3.42 15.33 -29.33
C ALA A 262 4.42 14.16 -29.48
N PRO A 263 4.78 13.75 -30.71
CA PRO A 263 5.70 12.65 -30.98
C PRO A 263 7.17 13.05 -30.73
N LEU A 264 7.54 13.31 -29.48
CA LEU A 264 8.83 13.87 -29.10
C LEU A 264 9.89 12.83 -28.70
N TRP A 265 9.49 11.60 -28.37
CA TRP A 265 10.40 10.58 -27.85
C TRP A 265 10.77 9.56 -28.92
N LYS A 266 12.02 9.64 -29.38
CA LYS A 266 12.62 8.66 -30.28
C LYS A 266 12.79 7.32 -29.57
N LEU A 267 12.39 6.24 -30.20
CA LEU A 267 12.64 4.87 -29.77
C LEU A 267 13.93 4.31 -30.40
N ARG A 268 14.42 3.20 -29.86
CA ARG A 268 15.61 2.51 -30.41
C ARG A 268 15.41 1.97 -31.82
N ASP A 269 14.17 1.67 -32.21
CA ASP A 269 13.80 1.21 -33.55
C ASP A 269 13.59 2.37 -34.54
N GLY A 270 13.88 3.61 -34.14
CA GLY A 270 13.78 4.80 -34.97
C GLY A 270 12.42 5.50 -34.94
N ARG A 271 11.35 4.85 -34.44
CA ARG A 271 10.03 5.47 -34.35
C ARG A 271 10.03 6.65 -33.39
N MET A 272 9.25 7.69 -33.71
CA MET A 272 8.95 8.81 -32.83
C MET A 272 7.56 8.60 -32.23
N LEU A 273 7.47 8.52 -30.90
CA LEU A 273 6.18 8.39 -30.20
C LEU A 273 6.00 9.52 -29.19
N SER A 274 4.74 9.78 -28.87
CA SER A 274 4.38 10.58 -27.71
C SER A 274 4.64 9.81 -26.41
N LEU A 275 4.71 10.52 -25.28
CA LEU A 275 4.90 9.86 -23.98
C LEU A 275 3.73 8.88 -23.70
N ARG A 276 2.53 9.29 -24.09
CA ARG A 276 1.30 8.48 -24.12
C ARG A 276 1.45 7.23 -24.98
N GLY A 277 1.94 7.36 -26.21
CA GLY A 277 2.19 6.23 -27.10
C GLY A 277 3.18 5.21 -26.51
N VAL A 278 4.27 5.67 -25.89
CA VAL A 278 5.23 4.79 -25.20
C VAL A 278 4.58 4.05 -24.02
N ALA A 279 3.71 4.72 -23.26
CA ALA A 279 2.99 4.10 -22.15
C ALA A 279 1.91 3.11 -22.62
N ALA A 280 1.20 3.41 -23.71
CA ALA A 280 0.22 2.52 -24.32
C ALA A 280 0.87 1.21 -24.81
N GLU A 281 2.04 1.29 -25.45
CA GLU A 281 2.81 0.10 -25.83
C GLU A 281 3.26 -0.72 -24.61
N SER A 282 3.69 -0.03 -23.55
CA SER A 282 4.03 -0.69 -22.28
C SER A 282 2.80 -1.41 -21.68
N LEU A 283 1.61 -0.80 -21.75
CA LEU A 283 0.37 -1.38 -21.24
C LEU A 283 0.03 -2.70 -21.92
N LYS A 284 0.23 -2.83 -23.23
CA LYS A 284 -0.06 -4.07 -23.99
C LYS A 284 0.64 -5.28 -23.36
N LEU A 285 1.91 -5.14 -22.97
CA LEU A 285 2.72 -6.21 -22.38
C LEU A 285 2.20 -6.66 -21.00
N PHE A 286 1.66 -5.74 -20.20
CA PHE A 286 1.30 -5.99 -18.80
C PHE A 286 -0.22 -6.11 -18.56
N ARG A 287 -1.05 -5.85 -19.58
CA ARG A 287 -2.51 -5.79 -19.52
C ARG A 287 -3.15 -6.96 -18.78
N ARG A 288 -2.77 -8.20 -19.14
CA ARG A 288 -3.33 -9.43 -18.53
C ARG A 288 -3.11 -9.46 -17.02
N GLN A 289 -1.92 -9.06 -16.56
CA GLN A 289 -1.58 -9.13 -15.15
C GLN A 289 -2.16 -7.96 -14.35
N ILE A 290 -2.25 -6.76 -14.96
CA ILE A 290 -2.97 -5.62 -14.39
C ILE A 290 -4.44 -5.99 -14.18
N LEU A 291 -5.11 -6.58 -15.18
CA LEU A 291 -6.49 -7.05 -15.06
C LEU A 291 -6.67 -8.08 -13.95
N ARG A 292 -5.74 -9.06 -13.85
CA ARG A 292 -5.83 -10.14 -12.86
C ARG A 292 -5.67 -9.66 -11.41
N ILE A 293 -4.83 -8.64 -11.17
CA ILE A 293 -4.61 -8.11 -9.81
C ILE A 293 -5.63 -7.01 -9.44
N SER A 294 -6.22 -6.34 -10.44
CA SER A 294 -7.23 -5.30 -10.26
C SER A 294 -8.59 -5.73 -10.83
N ASP A 295 -9.16 -4.92 -11.73
CA ASP A 295 -10.41 -5.14 -12.44
C ASP A 295 -10.41 -4.44 -13.81
N LEU A 296 -11.44 -4.72 -14.62
CA LEU A 296 -11.56 -4.19 -15.98
C LEU A 296 -11.67 -2.67 -16.00
N SER A 297 -12.42 -2.07 -15.08
CA SER A 297 -12.61 -0.62 -15.01
C SER A 297 -11.30 0.11 -14.71
N THR A 298 -10.47 -0.44 -13.83
CA THR A 298 -9.13 0.09 -13.52
C THR A 298 -8.23 0.01 -14.74
N LEU A 299 -8.21 -1.12 -15.44
CA LEU A 299 -7.45 -1.27 -16.67
C LEU A 299 -7.93 -0.30 -17.77
N GLN A 300 -9.25 -0.15 -17.96
CA GLN A 300 -9.82 0.80 -18.92
C GLN A 300 -9.45 2.24 -18.59
N HIS A 301 -9.33 2.61 -17.31
CA HIS A 301 -8.87 3.94 -16.93
C HIS A 301 -7.41 4.17 -17.30
N ILE A 302 -6.56 3.19 -17.02
CA ILE A 302 -5.14 3.26 -17.37
C ILE A 302 -5.00 3.43 -18.89
N ALA A 303 -5.75 2.64 -19.67
CA ALA A 303 -5.81 2.78 -21.12
C ALA A 303 -6.31 4.16 -21.55
N ALA A 304 -7.46 4.61 -21.05
CA ALA A 304 -8.01 5.93 -21.35
C ALA A 304 -7.05 7.08 -21.00
N VAL A 305 -6.30 6.97 -19.90
CA VAL A 305 -5.22 7.94 -19.64
C VAL A 305 -4.16 7.81 -20.72
N PHE A 306 -3.62 6.63 -21.01
CA PHE A 306 -2.58 6.51 -22.05
C PHE A 306 -3.05 6.87 -23.46
N ASP A 307 -4.33 6.79 -23.77
CA ASP A 307 -4.90 7.15 -25.07
C ASP A 307 -5.29 8.65 -25.14
N GLY A 308 -5.36 9.34 -24.00
CA GLY A 308 -5.73 10.77 -23.91
C GLY A 308 -7.21 11.03 -23.62
N ASP A 309 -8.03 9.99 -23.57
CA ASP A 309 -9.46 10.05 -23.24
C ASP A 309 -9.75 10.35 -21.76
N ALA A 310 -8.75 10.16 -20.89
CA ALA A 310 -8.81 10.55 -19.49
C ALA A 310 -7.60 11.39 -19.09
N ARG A 311 -7.83 12.36 -18.19
CA ARG A 311 -6.81 13.32 -17.77
C ARG A 311 -5.68 12.64 -16.97
N SER A 312 -4.46 12.99 -17.34
CA SER A 312 -3.26 12.95 -16.50
C SER A 312 -3.13 14.27 -15.75
N LEU A 313 -2.41 14.30 -14.62
CA LEU A 313 -2.08 15.59 -13.98
C LEU A 313 -1.08 16.43 -14.81
N LEU A 314 -0.46 15.82 -15.82
CA LEU A 314 0.37 16.50 -16.81
C LEU A 314 -0.46 17.21 -17.90
N ASP A 315 -1.76 16.97 -18.01
CA ASP A 315 -2.61 17.75 -18.93
C ASP A 315 -2.85 19.18 -18.43
N PHE A 316 -2.63 19.43 -17.14
CA PHE A 316 -2.75 20.76 -16.57
C PHE A 316 -1.46 21.58 -16.83
N PRO A 317 -1.58 22.90 -17.05
CA PRO A 317 -0.42 23.76 -17.27
C PRO A 317 0.44 23.92 -16.01
N LYS A 318 -0.15 23.73 -14.82
CA LYS A 318 0.50 23.83 -13.51
C LYS A 318 0.06 22.67 -12.62
N ARG A 319 0.79 22.44 -11.53
CA ARG A 319 0.39 21.49 -10.49
C ARG A 319 -1.01 21.86 -9.95
N PRO A 320 -1.95 20.90 -9.86
CA PRO A 320 -3.31 21.15 -9.36
C PRO A 320 -3.35 21.67 -7.91
N GLU A 321 -4.33 22.52 -7.59
CA GLU A 321 -4.53 23.08 -6.24
C GLU A 321 -4.84 22.01 -5.18
N ALA A 322 -5.37 20.86 -5.59
CA ALA A 322 -5.62 19.72 -4.70
C ALA A 322 -4.34 19.18 -4.03
N TYR A 323 -3.15 19.55 -4.52
CA TYR A 323 -1.88 19.31 -3.84
C TYR A 323 -1.68 20.17 -2.60
N ASP A 324 -2.28 21.37 -2.54
CA ASP A 324 -1.91 22.40 -1.56
C ASP A 324 -2.76 22.38 -0.29
N ASP A 325 -3.86 21.61 -0.28
CA ASP A 325 -4.67 21.35 0.91
C ASP A 325 -5.28 19.93 0.93
N VAL A 326 -4.40 18.93 1.00
CA VAL A 326 -4.74 17.51 0.89
C VAL A 326 -5.69 17.06 2.01
N GLY A 327 -6.70 16.28 1.62
CA GLY A 327 -7.64 15.62 2.52
C GLY A 327 -8.81 16.49 2.96
N ARG A 328 -8.80 17.80 2.68
CA ARG A 328 -9.94 18.70 2.97
C ARG A 328 -11.17 18.29 2.17
N THR A 329 -10.99 18.03 0.89
CA THR A 329 -11.98 17.41 0.00
C THR A 329 -11.36 16.15 -0.58
N ILE A 330 -12.13 15.06 -0.59
CA ILE A 330 -11.71 13.81 -1.23
C ILE A 330 -12.77 13.44 -2.24
N ASP A 331 -12.47 13.66 -3.51
CA ASP A 331 -13.27 13.10 -4.59
C ASP A 331 -12.90 11.63 -4.75
N TRP A 332 -13.72 10.74 -4.19
CA TRP A 332 -13.57 9.30 -4.39
C TRP A 332 -13.86 8.88 -5.84
N GLY A 333 -14.31 9.82 -6.68
CA GLY A 333 -14.73 9.63 -8.06
C GLY A 333 -16.04 8.85 -8.17
N ARG A 334 -16.50 8.64 -9.41
CA ARG A 334 -17.63 7.75 -9.74
C ARG A 334 -17.38 6.29 -9.33
N ARG A 335 -16.11 5.91 -9.09
CA ARG A 335 -15.72 4.58 -8.64
C ARG A 335 -15.91 4.51 -7.14
N ARG A 336 -17.02 3.91 -6.70
CA ARG A 336 -17.17 3.54 -5.28
C ARG A 336 -16.04 2.58 -4.88
N MET A 337 -14.90 3.11 -4.43
CA MET A 337 -13.77 2.35 -3.88
C MET A 337 -14.16 1.50 -2.65
N ARG A 338 -15.40 1.67 -2.17
CA ARG A 338 -16.06 0.92 -1.10
C ARG A 338 -16.49 -0.51 -1.49
N ARG A 339 -16.33 -0.95 -2.75
CA ARG A 339 -16.85 -2.26 -3.20
C ARG A 339 -16.08 -3.47 -2.69
N TRP A 340 -14.80 -3.33 -2.33
CA TRP A 340 -13.98 -4.47 -1.93
C TRP A 340 -13.99 -4.69 -0.42
N SER A 341 -14.30 -5.92 0.00
CA SER A 341 -14.19 -6.29 1.41
C SER A 341 -12.76 -6.15 1.92
N ARG A 342 -12.64 -5.84 3.22
CA ARG A 342 -11.35 -5.71 3.90
C ARG A 342 -10.46 -6.93 3.70
N SER A 343 -9.15 -6.71 3.63
CA SER A 343 -8.15 -7.81 3.59
C SER A 343 -8.16 -8.64 4.88
N ARG A 344 -7.56 -9.84 4.86
CA ARG A 344 -7.52 -10.67 6.08
C ARG A 344 -6.66 -9.98 7.14
N TYR A 345 -5.53 -9.41 6.72
CA TYR A 345 -4.67 -8.61 7.59
C TYR A 345 -5.37 -7.35 8.09
N GLU A 346 -6.09 -6.65 7.22
CA GLU A 346 -6.87 -5.47 7.61
C GLU A 346 -7.93 -5.80 8.68
N LYS A 347 -8.65 -6.92 8.53
CA LYS A 347 -9.63 -7.38 9.53
C LYS A 347 -8.99 -7.67 10.89
N VAL A 348 -7.79 -8.23 10.92
CA VAL A 348 -7.04 -8.45 12.17
C VAL A 348 -6.64 -7.12 12.78
N ILE A 349 -6.10 -6.20 11.99
CA ILE A 349 -5.62 -4.89 12.48
C ILE A 349 -6.78 -4.06 13.06
N HIS A 350 -7.96 -4.07 12.45
CA HIS A 350 -9.12 -3.39 13.04
C HIS A 350 -9.57 -4.01 14.37
N ARG A 351 -9.42 -5.31 14.58
CA ARG A 351 -9.70 -5.94 15.88
C ARG A 351 -8.68 -5.53 16.94
N VAL A 352 -7.41 -5.47 16.54
CA VAL A 352 -6.30 -5.01 17.38
C VAL A 352 -6.52 -3.57 17.84
N LEU A 353 -7.05 -2.71 16.95
CA LEU A 353 -7.35 -1.30 17.23
C LEU A 353 -8.58 -1.07 18.11
N ALA A 354 -9.35 -2.10 18.45
CA ALA A 354 -10.44 -1.97 19.42
C ALA A 354 -9.92 -1.81 20.86
N HIS A 355 -8.63 -2.08 21.13
CA HIS A 355 -8.00 -2.05 22.46
C HIS A 355 -8.62 -3.00 23.51
N GLU A 356 -9.63 -3.77 23.14
CA GLU A 356 -10.23 -4.80 23.99
C GLU A 356 -9.34 -6.06 24.07
N PRO A 357 -9.34 -6.78 25.20
CA PRO A 357 -8.63 -8.05 25.29
C PRO A 357 -9.14 -9.06 24.26
N MET A 358 -8.26 -9.46 23.35
CA MET A 358 -8.55 -10.43 22.30
C MET A 358 -8.38 -11.86 22.83
N ARG A 359 -9.36 -12.73 22.56
CA ARG A 359 -9.22 -14.16 22.85
C ARG A 359 -8.45 -14.84 21.71
N ILE A 360 -7.32 -15.44 22.04
CA ILE A 360 -6.46 -16.20 21.12
C ILE A 360 -6.29 -17.60 21.70
N GLY A 361 -6.96 -18.59 21.10
CA GLY A 361 -7.10 -19.91 21.69
C GLY A 361 -7.93 -19.89 22.98
N GLN A 362 -7.38 -20.44 24.06
CA GLN A 362 -8.02 -20.43 25.39
C GLN A 362 -7.67 -19.20 26.23
N LYS A 363 -6.67 -18.41 25.81
CA LYS A 363 -6.13 -17.28 26.59
C LYS A 363 -6.63 -15.93 26.05
N ARG A 364 -6.60 -14.90 26.91
CA ARG A 364 -6.94 -13.52 26.56
C ARG A 364 -5.67 -12.67 26.54
N TYR A 365 -5.58 -11.76 25.59
CA TYR A 365 -4.39 -10.95 25.34
C TYR A 365 -4.76 -9.49 25.10
N ARG A 366 -4.01 -8.56 25.70
CA ARG A 366 -4.07 -7.12 25.38
C ARG A 366 -2.94 -6.76 24.44
N VAL A 367 -3.22 -5.92 23.45
CA VAL A 367 -2.20 -5.43 22.52
C VAL A 367 -1.28 -4.44 23.24
N GLU A 368 0.03 -4.61 23.10
CA GLU A 368 1.01 -3.65 23.62
C GLU A 368 1.62 -2.78 22.54
N ARG A 369 2.02 -3.40 21.41
CA ARG A 369 2.85 -2.75 20.40
C ARG A 369 2.70 -3.43 19.05
N MET A 370 2.81 -2.67 17.98
CA MET A 370 3.06 -3.22 16.64
C MET A 370 4.56 -3.35 16.41
N ASN A 371 5.03 -4.56 16.15
CA ASN A 371 6.43 -4.82 15.83
C ASN A 371 6.62 -4.92 14.31
N GLY A 372 7.05 -3.80 13.71
CA GLY A 372 7.09 -3.68 12.26
C GLY A 372 5.70 -3.80 11.61
N TRP A 373 5.64 -4.34 10.40
CA TRP A 373 4.41 -4.39 9.61
C TRP A 373 3.62 -5.70 9.75
N TYR A 374 4.22 -6.75 10.33
CA TYR A 374 3.69 -8.11 10.27
C TYR A 374 3.55 -8.78 11.65
N GLN A 375 4.18 -8.23 12.68
CA GLN A 375 4.16 -8.78 14.03
C GLN A 375 3.50 -7.81 15.01
N ILE A 376 2.88 -8.36 16.04
CA ILE A 376 2.19 -7.62 17.09
C ILE A 376 2.54 -8.26 18.42
N ASP A 377 2.98 -7.45 19.36
CA ASP A 377 3.31 -7.87 20.71
C ASP A 377 2.07 -7.72 21.59
N PHE A 378 1.78 -8.76 22.35
CA PHE A 378 0.67 -8.83 23.26
C PHE A 378 1.13 -9.16 24.68
N ARG A 379 0.32 -8.77 25.65
CA ARG A 379 0.42 -9.19 27.05
C ARG A 379 -0.75 -10.10 27.39
N GLU A 380 -0.46 -11.30 27.90
CA GLU A 380 -1.49 -12.22 28.40
C GLU A 380 -2.18 -11.63 29.63
N VAL A 381 -3.52 -11.66 29.65
CA VAL A 381 -4.33 -11.24 30.79
C VAL A 381 -4.23 -12.29 31.89
N GLY A 382 -3.90 -11.88 33.10
CA GLY A 382 -3.75 -12.76 34.27
C GLY A 382 -2.29 -13.08 34.59
N THR A 383 -1.52 -13.55 33.61
CA THR A 383 -0.10 -13.93 33.85
C THR A 383 0.89 -12.81 33.52
N ASN A 384 0.46 -11.75 32.84
CA ASN A 384 1.29 -10.64 32.33
C ASN A 384 2.46 -11.07 31.42
N ARG A 385 2.49 -12.32 30.96
CA ARG A 385 3.54 -12.80 30.04
C ARG A 385 3.40 -12.14 28.67
N ARG A 386 4.52 -11.72 28.09
CA ARG A 386 4.58 -11.17 26.73
C ARG A 386 4.59 -12.30 25.70
N GLN A 387 3.86 -12.10 24.61
CA GLN A 387 3.81 -13.01 23.49
C GLN A 387 3.68 -12.23 22.18
N THR A 388 4.51 -12.56 21.19
CA THR A 388 4.41 -12.00 19.84
C THR A 388 3.63 -12.94 18.94
N PHE A 389 2.70 -12.40 18.15
CA PHE A 389 2.01 -13.11 17.08
C PHE A 389 2.23 -12.40 15.76
N ASN A 390 2.28 -13.15 14.67
CA ASN A 390 2.24 -12.57 13.33
C ASN A 390 0.81 -12.53 12.73
N LEU A 391 0.61 -11.73 11.69
CA LEU A 391 -0.72 -11.56 11.10
C LEU A 391 -1.30 -12.85 10.53
N ASP A 392 -0.50 -13.76 9.95
CA ASP A 392 -1.02 -15.06 9.47
C ASP A 392 -1.55 -15.93 10.61
N GLU A 393 -0.87 -15.96 11.76
CA GLU A 393 -1.33 -16.68 12.95
C GLU A 393 -2.65 -16.13 13.46
N LEU A 394 -2.75 -14.79 13.58
CA LEU A 394 -3.97 -14.13 14.04
C LEU A 394 -5.15 -14.36 13.08
N VAL A 395 -4.89 -14.39 11.76
CA VAL A 395 -5.89 -14.77 10.75
C VAL A 395 -6.34 -16.23 10.95
N ARG A 396 -5.40 -17.18 11.07
CA ARG A 396 -5.74 -18.61 11.24
C ARG A 396 -6.53 -18.88 12.51
N LEU A 397 -6.12 -18.28 13.62
CA LEU A 397 -6.76 -18.45 14.92
C LEU A 397 -8.14 -17.78 14.97
N SER A 398 -8.33 -16.69 14.21
CA SER A 398 -9.63 -16.06 14.04
C SER A 398 -10.61 -16.90 13.20
N ALA A 399 -10.12 -17.67 12.23
CA ALA A 399 -10.93 -18.47 11.31
C ALA A 399 -11.43 -19.80 11.91
N LYS A 400 -10.77 -20.32 12.96
CA LYS A 400 -11.22 -21.55 13.66
C LYS A 400 -12.54 -21.38 14.43
N LYS A 401 -13.10 -20.16 14.50
CA LYS A 401 -14.49 -19.92 14.92
C LYS A 401 -15.43 -20.22 13.74
N LYS A 402 -15.71 -21.50 13.45
CA LYS A 402 -16.99 -21.84 12.78
C LYS A 402 -18.13 -21.66 13.80
N PRO A 403 -19.33 -21.20 13.39
CA PRO A 403 -20.47 -21.15 14.30
C PRO A 403 -20.78 -22.56 14.79
N ARG A 404 -21.08 -22.72 16.09
CA ARG A 404 -21.76 -23.94 16.55
C ARG A 404 -23.06 -24.09 15.75
N PRO A 405 -23.40 -25.28 15.23
CA PRO A 405 -24.72 -25.47 14.64
C PRO A 405 -25.75 -25.12 15.70
N VAL A 406 -26.67 -24.23 15.35
CA VAL A 406 -27.86 -23.96 16.16
C VAL A 406 -28.56 -25.30 16.27
N MET A 407 -28.62 -25.86 17.48
CA MET A 407 -29.43 -27.06 17.73
C MET A 407 -30.84 -26.75 17.24
N ALA A 408 -31.31 -27.54 16.28
CA ALA A 408 -32.68 -27.50 15.84
C ALA A 408 -33.57 -27.61 17.09
N ARG A 409 -34.35 -26.56 17.34
CA ARG A 409 -35.43 -26.61 18.32
C ARG A 409 -36.33 -27.76 17.88
N LYS A 410 -36.37 -28.84 18.68
CA LYS A 410 -37.38 -29.89 18.54
C LYS A 410 -38.74 -29.21 18.54
N GLN A 411 -39.42 -29.19 17.39
CA GLN A 411 -40.84 -28.87 17.33
C GLN A 411 -41.56 -29.93 18.17
N LYS A 412 -42.31 -29.48 19.19
CA LYS A 412 -43.25 -30.36 19.88
C LYS A 412 -44.34 -30.78 18.87
N PRO A 413 -44.83 -32.03 18.91
CA PRO A 413 -45.94 -32.43 18.07
C PRO A 413 -47.19 -31.65 18.47
N ALA A 414 -47.94 -31.19 17.47
CA ALA A 414 -49.23 -30.55 17.68
C ALA A 414 -50.24 -31.60 18.19
N GLU A 415 -50.81 -31.34 19.36
CA GLU A 415 -51.96 -32.09 19.86
C GLU A 415 -53.17 -31.85 18.96
N THR A 416 -53.69 -32.94 18.43
CA THR A 416 -54.95 -33.08 17.72
C THR A 416 -56.10 -32.71 18.64
N ARG A 417 -56.71 -31.53 18.47
CA ARG A 417 -58.04 -31.24 18.99
C ARG A 417 -59.09 -31.49 17.92
N ARG A 418 -59.63 -32.71 17.91
CA ARG A 418 -61.01 -32.95 17.46
C ARG A 418 -61.94 -32.56 18.61
N HIS A 419 -62.83 -31.60 18.39
CA HIS A 419 -64.19 -31.72 18.92
C HIS A 419 -65.21 -31.01 18.04
N ARG A 420 -66.31 -31.74 17.89
CA ARG A 420 -67.54 -31.56 17.13
C ARG A 420 -68.41 -30.39 17.63
N ARG A 421 -69.20 -29.87 16.66
CA ARG A 421 -70.66 -29.57 16.68
C ARG A 421 -71.19 -28.18 17.09
N ARG A 422 -71.88 -27.59 16.10
CA ARG A 422 -73.31 -27.17 16.02
C ARG A 422 -73.70 -25.69 16.23
N ALA A 423 -74.66 -25.32 15.36
CA ALA A 423 -75.60 -24.18 15.33
C ALA A 423 -74.94 -22.81 15.05
N SER A 424 -75.38 -21.99 14.09
CA SER A 424 -76.69 -21.83 13.44
C SER A 424 -76.50 -21.33 12.01
#